data_AF-A0A2Z6RDD0-F1
#
_entry.id   AF-A0A2Z6RDD0-F1
#
_cell.length_a   1.000
_cell.length_b   1.000
_cell.length_c   1.000
_cell.angle_alpha   90.00
_cell.angle_beta   90.00
_cell.angle_gamma   90.00
#
_symmetry.space_group_name_H-M   'P 1'
#
loop_
_entity.id
_entity.type
_entity.pdbx_description
1 polymer ?
#
loop_
_entity_poly.entity_id
_entity_poly.type
_entity_poly.pdbx_seq_one_letter_code
_entity_poly.pdbx_strand_id
1 'polypeptide(L)'
;MAPEVLCRHQYTKAADIYSFGIIMNELLSEEIPFNDIPHDKFLAIQICKGYRPSISKIVPKLLADLIIKCWDAEIDNRSAAKVLYQLLTKWNDEIKNIKGSDDDSDDSDNNEDNENSDDNDDSENSKDNGKNEDSEDSEDNEDSEGVKISQNSEIYFQVKECDKIRRKKFKSKSNKDKSINIQTHPQAIYTSRLLNFKNLPKPVNSSDLSSFQFNSDADHAIQSTLVNPFQFN
;
A
#
# COMPACT_ATOMS: atom_id res chain seq x y z
N MET A 1 1.55 -11.04 11.28
CA MET A 1 2.70 -11.76 10.67
C MET A 1 2.17 -12.82 9.72
N ALA A 2 2.97 -13.21 8.73
CA ALA A 2 2.60 -14.27 7.78
C ALA A 2 2.53 -15.66 8.46
N PRO A 3 1.64 -16.57 8.02
CA PRO A 3 1.43 -17.88 8.62
C PRO A 3 2.71 -18.72 8.77
N GLU A 4 3.55 -18.77 7.73
CA GLU A 4 4.79 -19.55 7.73
C GLU A 4 5.77 -19.06 8.80
N VAL A 5 5.85 -17.75 9.01
CA VAL A 5 6.73 -17.13 10.01
C VAL A 5 6.18 -17.39 11.42
N LEU A 6 4.86 -17.33 11.61
CA LEU A 6 4.21 -17.72 12.86
C LEU A 6 4.44 -19.21 13.19
N CYS A 7 4.49 -20.05 12.16
CA CYS A 7 4.85 -21.47 12.26
C CYS A 7 6.37 -21.72 12.40
N ARG A 8 7.18 -20.68 12.65
CA ARG A 8 8.65 -20.75 12.83
C ARG A 8 9.43 -21.25 11.60
N HIS A 9 8.88 -21.11 10.40
CA HIS A 9 9.65 -21.29 9.17
C HIS A 9 10.52 -20.06 8.91
N GLN A 10 11.49 -20.21 8.01
CA GLN A 10 12.35 -19.09 7.62
C GLN A 10 11.55 -17.97 6.98
N TYR A 11 11.96 -16.74 7.28
CA TYR A 11 11.41 -15.55 6.65
C TYR A 11 11.71 -15.55 5.15
N THR A 12 10.74 -15.14 4.34
CA THR A 12 10.89 -15.03 2.90
C THR A 12 10.32 -13.70 2.40
N LYS A 13 10.68 -13.32 1.17
CA LYS A 13 10.09 -12.16 0.49
C LYS A 13 8.56 -12.27 0.37
N ALA A 14 8.01 -13.48 0.34
CA ALA A 14 6.56 -13.68 0.30
C ALA A 14 5.88 -13.31 1.64
N ALA A 15 6.62 -13.33 2.76
CA ALA A 15 6.12 -12.83 4.04
C ALA A 15 5.98 -11.29 4.05
N ASP A 16 6.88 -10.58 3.33
CA ASP A 16 6.72 -9.14 3.07
C ASP A 16 5.44 -8.86 2.27
N ILE A 17 5.17 -9.67 1.23
CA ILE A 17 3.95 -9.55 0.41
C ILE A 17 2.68 -9.79 1.24
N TYR A 18 2.71 -10.79 2.13
CA TYR A 18 1.61 -11.01 3.08
C TYR A 18 1.36 -9.77 3.93
N SER A 19 2.42 -9.21 4.50
CA SER A 19 2.34 -8.03 5.36
C SER A 19 1.84 -6.80 4.59
N PHE A 20 2.26 -6.65 3.33
CA PHE A 20 1.74 -5.63 2.42
C PHE A 20 0.23 -5.75 2.21
N GLY A 21 -0.30 -6.96 2.03
CA GLY A 21 -1.75 -7.19 1.92
C GLY A 21 -2.52 -6.78 3.17
N ILE A 22 -1.98 -7.09 4.36
CA ILE A 22 -2.57 -6.68 5.65
C ILE A 22 -2.58 -5.15 5.80
N ILE A 23 -1.46 -4.48 5.49
CA ILE A 23 -1.34 -3.01 5.53
C ILE A 23 -2.30 -2.36 4.53
N MET A 24 -2.43 -2.92 3.32
CA MET A 24 -3.37 -2.42 2.32
C MET A 24 -4.82 -2.53 2.81
N ASN A 25 -5.19 -3.63 3.46
CA ASN A 25 -6.53 -3.77 4.04
C ASN A 25 -6.77 -2.75 5.17
N GLU A 26 -5.81 -2.57 6.08
CA GLU A 26 -5.88 -1.58 7.16
C GLU A 26 -6.05 -0.16 6.59
N LEU A 27 -5.25 0.21 5.60
CA LEU A 27 -5.29 1.52 4.97
C LEU A 27 -6.65 1.80 4.30
N LEU A 28 -7.21 0.82 3.59
CA LEU A 28 -8.44 0.99 2.82
C LEU A 28 -9.71 0.87 3.67
N SER A 29 -9.66 0.07 4.73
CA SER A 29 -10.78 -0.06 5.68
C SER A 29 -10.79 1.01 6.76
N GLU A 30 -9.62 1.61 7.05
CA GLU A 30 -9.38 2.46 8.22
C GLU A 30 -9.69 1.72 9.54
N GLU A 31 -9.55 0.38 9.54
CA GLU A 31 -9.80 -0.50 10.68
C GLU A 31 -8.55 -1.32 11.00
N ILE A 32 -8.23 -1.41 12.29
CA ILE A 32 -7.08 -2.19 12.76
C ILE A 32 -7.37 -3.68 12.51
N PRO A 33 -6.48 -4.42 11.84
CA PRO A 33 -6.65 -5.85 11.62
C PRO A 33 -6.77 -6.59 12.96
N PHE A 34 -7.85 -7.37 13.13
CA PHE A 34 -8.14 -8.14 14.34
C PHE A 34 -8.34 -7.32 15.63
N ASN A 35 -8.78 -6.06 15.51
CA ASN A 35 -8.94 -5.13 16.65
C ASN A 35 -9.74 -5.68 17.86
N ASP A 36 -10.67 -6.59 17.61
CA ASP A 36 -11.56 -7.14 18.64
C ASP A 36 -11.03 -8.42 19.32
N ILE A 37 -9.83 -8.87 18.93
CA ILE A 37 -9.26 -10.15 19.37
C ILE A 37 -7.91 -9.92 20.04
N PRO A 38 -7.63 -10.53 21.21
CA PRO A 38 -6.31 -10.49 21.81
C PRO A 38 -5.21 -11.02 20.88
N HIS A 39 -4.09 -10.31 20.79
CA HIS A 39 -2.95 -10.68 19.95
C HIS A 39 -2.06 -11.73 20.64
N ASP A 40 -2.63 -12.91 20.88
CA ASP A 40 -2.00 -14.01 21.60
C ASP A 40 -1.71 -15.23 20.69
N LYS A 41 -1.27 -16.33 21.32
CA LYS A 41 -0.99 -17.58 20.61
C LYS A 41 -2.23 -18.16 19.95
N PHE A 42 -3.43 -17.93 20.48
CA PHE A 42 -4.66 -18.42 19.90
C PHE A 42 -4.95 -17.72 18.57
N LEU A 43 -4.83 -16.38 18.52
CA LEU A 43 -4.95 -15.64 17.26
C LEU A 43 -3.91 -16.10 16.23
N ALA A 44 -2.66 -16.33 16.64
CA ALA A 44 -1.63 -16.86 15.75
C ALA A 44 -2.02 -18.23 15.14
N ILE A 45 -2.56 -19.14 15.96
CA ILE A 45 -3.07 -20.44 15.48
C ILE A 45 -4.23 -20.26 14.50
N GLN A 46 -5.16 -19.34 14.76
CA GLN A 46 -6.28 -19.07 13.87
C GLN A 46 -5.79 -18.56 12.50
N ILE A 47 -4.81 -17.64 12.49
CA ILE A 47 -4.20 -17.13 11.24
C ILE A 47 -3.56 -18.28 10.45
N CYS A 48 -2.82 -19.17 11.12
CA CYS A 48 -2.24 -20.35 10.48
C CYS A 48 -3.29 -21.33 9.94
N LYS A 49 -4.50 -21.34 10.50
CA LYS A 49 -5.66 -22.11 10.00
C LYS A 49 -6.45 -21.40 8.90
N GLY A 50 -6.00 -20.25 8.42
CA GLY A 50 -6.67 -19.51 7.35
C GLY A 50 -7.61 -18.41 7.82
N TYR A 51 -7.64 -18.08 9.12
CA TYR A 51 -8.39 -16.91 9.58
C TYR A 51 -7.76 -15.63 9.03
N ARG A 52 -8.58 -14.71 8.52
CA ARG A 52 -8.16 -13.47 7.86
C ARG A 52 -8.97 -12.28 8.35
N PRO A 53 -8.42 -11.04 8.28
CA PRO A 53 -9.21 -9.84 8.54
C PRO A 53 -10.39 -9.73 7.58
N SER A 54 -11.47 -9.11 8.04
CA SER A 54 -12.59 -8.79 7.16
C SER A 54 -12.19 -7.71 6.15
N ILE A 55 -12.58 -7.89 4.89
CA ILE A 55 -12.48 -6.84 3.88
C ILE A 55 -13.77 -6.02 3.93
N SER A 56 -13.63 -4.72 4.14
CA SER A 56 -14.78 -3.81 4.17
C SER A 56 -15.44 -3.75 2.79
N LYS A 57 -16.78 -3.70 2.76
CA LYS A 57 -17.56 -3.55 1.52
C LYS A 57 -17.28 -2.23 0.78
N ILE A 58 -16.63 -1.28 1.45
CA ILE A 58 -16.22 0.00 0.87
C ILE A 58 -14.96 -0.17 0.01
N VAL A 59 -14.21 -1.26 0.17
CA VAL A 59 -13.01 -1.51 -0.64
C VAL A 59 -13.42 -1.91 -2.06
N PRO A 60 -12.89 -1.25 -3.11
CA PRO A 60 -13.04 -1.69 -4.50
C PRO A 60 -12.78 -3.18 -4.67
N LYS A 61 -13.60 -3.88 -5.46
CA LYS A 61 -13.45 -5.31 -5.70
C LYS A 61 -12.04 -5.66 -6.23
N LEU A 62 -11.51 -4.86 -7.16
CA LEU A 62 -10.16 -5.07 -7.70
C LEU A 62 -9.07 -4.98 -6.62
N LEU A 63 -9.21 -4.06 -5.66
CA LEU A 63 -8.29 -3.94 -4.53
C LEU A 63 -8.51 -5.05 -3.50
N ALA A 64 -9.75 -5.47 -3.27
CA ALA A 64 -10.06 -6.61 -2.42
C ALA A 64 -9.43 -7.91 -2.96
N ASP A 65 -9.57 -8.17 -4.25
CA ASP A 65 -8.97 -9.33 -4.92
C ASP A 65 -7.43 -9.27 -4.84
N LEU A 66 -6.84 -8.07 -4.95
CA LEU A 66 -5.40 -7.86 -4.78
C LEU A 66 -4.94 -8.16 -3.35
N ILE A 67 -5.65 -7.64 -2.33
CA ILE A 67 -5.41 -7.93 -0.91
C ILE A 67 -5.45 -9.44 -0.68
N ILE A 68 -6.50 -10.11 -1.20
CA ILE A 68 -6.68 -11.56 -1.06
C ILE A 68 -5.50 -12.33 -1.61
N LYS A 69 -5.02 -11.97 -2.80
CA LYS A 69 -3.83 -12.57 -3.38
C LYS A 69 -2.56 -12.31 -2.56
N CYS A 70 -2.41 -11.11 -1.98
CA CYS A 70 -1.21 -10.77 -1.21
C CYS A 70 -1.10 -11.56 0.09
N TRP A 71 -2.21 -11.77 0.81
CA TRP A 71 -2.23 -12.42 2.13
C TRP A 71 -2.67 -13.90 2.11
N ASP A 72 -2.49 -14.57 0.96
CA ASP A 72 -2.83 -15.98 0.81
C ASP A 72 -2.05 -16.84 1.82
N ALA A 73 -2.64 -17.95 2.27
CA ALA A 73 -1.96 -18.87 3.17
C ALA A 73 -0.74 -19.50 2.48
N GLU A 74 -0.94 -19.93 1.23
CA GLU A 74 0.09 -20.56 0.42
C GLU A 74 1.04 -19.52 -0.15
N ILE A 75 2.34 -19.76 0.02
CA ILE A 75 3.40 -18.85 -0.40
C ILE A 75 3.37 -18.63 -1.92
N ASP A 76 3.15 -19.71 -2.67
CA ASP A 76 3.19 -19.70 -4.15
C ASP A 76 2.00 -18.98 -4.79
N ASN A 77 0.90 -18.84 -4.05
CA ASN A 77 -0.27 -18.08 -4.49
C ASN A 77 -0.07 -16.56 -4.38
N ARG A 78 0.92 -16.12 -3.60
CA ARG A 78 1.19 -14.70 -3.40
C ARG A 78 1.91 -14.13 -4.61
N SER A 79 1.40 -13.00 -5.10
CA SER A 79 2.01 -12.29 -6.22
C SER A 79 3.44 -11.83 -5.91
N ALA A 80 4.35 -11.97 -6.87
CA ALA A 80 5.69 -11.41 -6.73
C ALA A 80 5.64 -9.86 -6.67
N ALA A 81 6.53 -9.26 -5.87
CA ALA A 81 6.62 -7.80 -5.71
C ALA A 81 6.69 -7.04 -7.04
N LYS A 82 7.45 -7.57 -8.01
CA LYS A 82 7.59 -6.99 -9.35
C LYS A 82 6.25 -6.93 -10.10
N VAL A 83 5.47 -8.00 -10.04
CA VAL A 83 4.15 -8.09 -10.69
C VAL A 83 3.17 -7.13 -10.02
N LEU A 84 3.18 -7.06 -8.68
CA LEU A 84 2.37 -6.11 -7.92
C LEU A 84 2.69 -4.67 -8.29
N TYR A 85 3.98 -4.32 -8.34
CA TYR A 85 4.40 -2.97 -8.73
C TYR A 85 3.91 -2.61 -10.13
N GLN A 86 4.09 -3.49 -11.11
CA GLN A 86 3.63 -3.25 -12.49
C GLN A 86 2.11 -3.07 -12.56
N LEU A 87 1.35 -3.88 -11.83
CA LEU A 87 -0.11 -3.78 -11.79
C LEU A 87 -0.57 -2.45 -11.19
N LEU A 88 0.00 -2.05 -10.06
CA LEU A 88 -0.35 -0.80 -9.37
C LEU A 88 0.04 0.43 -10.20
N THR A 89 1.21 0.42 -10.83
CA THR A 89 1.64 1.49 -11.75
C THR A 89 0.67 1.61 -12.92
N LYS A 90 0.31 0.49 -13.56
CA LYS A 90 -0.67 0.48 -14.65
C LYS A 90 -1.99 1.13 -14.24
N TRP A 91 -2.56 0.74 -13.09
CA TRP A 91 -3.81 1.34 -12.60
C TRP A 91 -3.66 2.84 -12.27
N ASN A 92 -2.53 3.25 -11.72
CA ASN A 92 -2.26 4.64 -11.43
C ASN A 92 -2.19 5.49 -12.71
N ASP A 93 -1.55 4.97 -13.76
CA ASP A 93 -1.45 5.65 -15.06
C ASP A 93 -2.82 5.72 -15.74
N GLU A 94 -3.63 4.65 -15.69
CA GLU A 94 -5.03 4.66 -16.15
C GLU A 94 -5.87 5.74 -15.45
N ILE A 95 -5.73 5.89 -14.13
CA ILE A 95 -6.45 6.91 -13.36
C ILE A 95 -5.97 8.32 -13.72
N LYS A 96 -4.66 8.52 -13.90
CA LYS A 96 -4.09 9.82 -14.29
C LYS A 96 -4.55 10.24 -15.67
N ASN A 97 -4.55 9.33 -16.63
CA ASN A 97 -4.99 9.60 -18.00
C ASN A 97 -6.46 10.04 -18.06
N ILE A 98 -7.31 9.50 -17.18
CA ILE A 98 -8.72 9.92 -17.09
C ILE A 98 -8.87 11.30 -16.44
N LYS A 99 -8.04 11.62 -15.43
CA LYS A 99 -8.12 12.93 -14.76
C LYS A 99 -7.52 14.06 -15.60
N GLY A 100 -6.46 13.78 -16.36
CA GLY A 100 -5.82 14.76 -17.23
C GLY A 100 -6.64 15.17 -18.45
N SER A 101 -7.79 14.52 -18.72
CA SER A 101 -8.73 14.93 -19.77
C SER A 101 -9.88 15.82 -19.26
N ASP A 102 -9.99 16.05 -17.95
CA ASP A 102 -11.09 16.82 -17.33
C ASP A 102 -10.67 18.27 -16.94
N ASP A 103 -9.41 18.69 -17.16
CA ASP A 103 -8.87 20.02 -16.79
C ASP A 103 -8.78 20.99 -17.99
N ASP A 104 -9.90 21.24 -18.66
CA ASP A 104 -10.11 22.44 -19.48
C ASP A 104 -11.47 23.08 -19.10
N SER A 105 -11.59 23.59 -17.87
CA SER A 105 -12.54 24.68 -17.58
C SER A 105 -12.22 25.38 -16.25
N ASP A 106 -11.84 26.65 -16.38
CA ASP A 106 -11.94 27.77 -15.43
C ASP A 106 -11.43 27.61 -13.98
N ASP A 107 -10.33 28.31 -13.68
CA ASP A 107 -10.44 29.54 -12.90
C ASP A 107 -9.21 30.42 -13.16
N SER A 108 -9.34 31.31 -14.15
CA SER A 108 -8.53 32.52 -14.24
C SER A 108 -9.15 33.58 -13.31
N ASP A 109 -8.74 33.58 -12.04
CA ASP A 109 -8.91 34.78 -11.22
C ASP A 109 -7.75 35.74 -11.50
N ASN A 110 -8.05 36.66 -12.43
CA ASN A 110 -7.32 37.90 -12.61
C ASN A 110 -7.31 38.68 -11.29
N ASN A 111 -6.12 39.06 -10.82
CA ASN A 111 -5.94 40.38 -10.24
C ASN A 111 -4.62 40.94 -10.79
N GLU A 112 -4.80 41.82 -11.77
CA GLU A 112 -3.87 42.90 -12.05
C GLU A 112 -3.72 43.72 -10.77
N ASP A 113 -2.52 43.80 -10.23
CA ASP A 113 -2.07 45.02 -9.56
C ASP A 113 -0.66 45.33 -10.06
N ASN A 114 -0.66 46.37 -10.88
CA ASN A 114 0.44 46.96 -11.60
C ASN A 114 1.05 48.05 -10.72
N GLU A 115 2.28 47.87 -10.23
CA GLU A 115 3.12 48.99 -9.83
C GLU A 115 4.52 48.82 -10.43
N ASN A 116 4.75 49.66 -11.45
CA ASN A 116 6.05 49.97 -12.01
C ASN A 116 6.99 50.53 -10.94
N SER A 117 8.27 50.16 -11.00
CA SER A 117 9.34 51.16 -10.95
C SER A 117 10.59 50.64 -11.62
N ASP A 118 11.06 51.47 -12.55
CA ASP A 118 12.32 51.47 -13.26
C ASP A 118 13.54 51.14 -12.38
N ASP A 119 14.56 50.50 -12.97
CA ASP A 119 15.86 51.14 -13.14
C ASP A 119 16.83 50.27 -13.96
N ASN A 120 17.44 50.92 -14.94
CA ASN A 120 18.51 50.42 -15.81
C ASN A 120 19.78 50.16 -15.00
N ASP A 121 20.55 49.11 -15.36
CA ASP A 121 22.01 49.28 -15.39
C ASP A 121 22.67 48.29 -16.36
N ASP A 122 23.54 48.85 -17.20
CA ASP A 122 24.35 48.19 -18.21
C ASP A 122 25.51 47.45 -17.56
N SER A 123 25.79 46.22 -18.01
CA SER A 123 27.17 45.72 -17.98
C SER A 123 27.42 44.68 -19.05
N GLU A 124 28.23 45.06 -20.04
CA GLU A 124 28.93 44.17 -20.96
C GLU A 124 29.87 43.24 -20.19
N ASN A 125 29.87 41.93 -20.48
CA ASN A 125 31.14 41.22 -20.67
C ASN A 125 31.00 39.92 -21.48
N SER A 126 32.06 39.70 -22.24
CA SER A 126 32.30 38.75 -23.34
C SER A 126 32.35 37.24 -22.99
N LYS A 127 32.37 36.45 -24.08
CA LYS A 127 32.88 35.06 -24.29
C LYS A 127 31.84 33.95 -24.09
N ASP A 128 31.75 32.89 -24.90
CA ASP A 128 32.46 32.41 -26.09
C ASP A 128 31.64 31.24 -26.68
N ASN A 129 31.71 31.08 -28.01
CA ASN A 129 31.49 29.91 -28.87
C ASN A 129 30.60 28.71 -28.43
N GLY A 130 29.68 28.33 -29.33
CA GLY A 130 29.16 26.96 -29.36
C GLY A 130 27.99 26.70 -30.31
N LYS A 131 28.29 26.58 -31.60
CA LYS A 131 27.55 25.94 -32.73
C LYS A 131 26.22 25.25 -32.40
N ASN A 132 25.19 25.53 -33.20
CA ASN A 132 24.44 24.52 -33.97
C ASN A 132 23.56 25.22 -35.02
N GLU A 133 23.72 24.81 -36.28
CA GLU A 133 22.87 25.17 -37.40
C GLU A 133 21.70 24.19 -37.48
N ASP A 134 20.50 24.74 -37.68
CA ASP A 134 19.29 24.11 -38.20
C ASP A 134 19.56 23.56 -39.63
N SER A 135 18.79 22.73 -40.33
CA SER A 135 17.36 22.39 -40.40
C SER A 135 17.19 21.32 -41.50
N GLU A 136 15.93 20.93 -41.76
CA GLU A 136 15.37 20.17 -42.92
C GLU A 136 15.11 18.69 -42.59
N ASP A 137 13.86 18.35 -42.23
CA ASP A 137 12.74 17.95 -43.12
C ASP A 137 12.81 16.44 -43.39
N SER A 138 11.77 15.63 -43.49
CA SER A 138 10.32 15.70 -43.29
C SER A 138 9.82 14.26 -43.50
N GLU A 139 8.66 13.91 -42.94
CA GLU A 139 7.77 12.80 -43.35
C GLU A 139 8.23 11.34 -43.09
N ASP A 140 7.50 10.65 -42.21
CA ASP A 140 6.75 9.43 -42.57
C ASP A 140 5.65 9.18 -41.50
N ASN A 141 4.41 9.24 -41.97
CA ASN A 141 3.19 8.83 -41.27
C ASN A 141 2.96 7.32 -41.43
N GLU A 142 2.02 6.78 -40.63
CA GLU A 142 1.41 5.44 -40.71
C GLU A 142 2.22 4.35 -39.97
N ASP A 143 1.76 3.68 -38.90
CA ASP A 143 0.41 3.26 -38.53
C ASP A 143 0.19 3.35 -37.01
N SER A 144 -0.75 4.19 -36.61
CA SER A 144 -1.40 4.11 -35.30
C SER A 144 -2.36 2.92 -35.30
N GLU A 145 -1.81 1.71 -35.12
CA GLU A 145 -2.63 0.56 -34.78
C GLU A 145 -3.22 0.79 -33.39
N GLY A 146 -4.53 1.08 -33.38
CA GLY A 146 -5.33 1.39 -32.22
C GLY A 146 -5.03 0.48 -31.04
N VAL A 147 -4.38 1.05 -30.03
CA VAL A 147 -4.33 0.48 -28.68
C VAL A 147 -5.78 0.27 -28.27
N LYS A 148 -6.18 -1.00 -28.10
CA LYS A 148 -7.48 -1.38 -27.57
C LYS A 148 -7.63 -0.77 -26.17
N ILE A 149 -8.21 0.42 -26.10
CA ILE A 149 -8.76 1.04 -24.91
C ILE A 149 -10.02 0.23 -24.53
N SER A 150 -9.82 -0.99 -24.04
CA SER A 150 -10.90 -1.96 -23.77
C SER A 150 -10.90 -2.48 -22.33
N GLN A 151 -10.07 -1.90 -21.46
CA GLN A 151 -10.14 -2.06 -20.00
C GLN A 151 -10.20 -0.71 -19.28
N ASN A 152 -10.38 0.40 -20.01
CA ASN A 152 -10.42 1.72 -19.42
C ASN A 152 -11.60 1.85 -18.46
N SER A 153 -11.23 2.07 -17.20
CA SER A 153 -11.99 2.67 -16.11
C SER A 153 -12.72 1.74 -15.15
N GLU A 154 -12.59 0.41 -15.19
CA GLU A 154 -13.20 -0.39 -14.10
C GLU A 154 -12.58 0.00 -12.73
N ILE A 155 -11.26 0.13 -12.67
CA ILE A 155 -10.58 0.60 -11.45
C ILE A 155 -10.96 2.02 -11.09
N TYR A 156 -11.01 2.94 -12.06
CA TYR A 156 -11.37 4.34 -11.80
C TYR A 156 -12.80 4.46 -11.28
N PHE A 157 -13.78 3.76 -11.90
CA PHE A 157 -15.16 3.80 -11.45
C PHE A 157 -15.32 3.19 -10.06
N GLN A 158 -14.68 2.06 -9.78
CA GLN A 158 -14.72 1.48 -8.43
C GLN A 158 -14.12 2.45 -7.40
N VAL A 159 -12.94 3.02 -7.66
CA VAL A 159 -12.31 4.01 -6.76
C VAL A 159 -13.20 5.24 -6.56
N LYS A 160 -13.79 5.77 -7.63
CA LYS A 160 -14.69 6.94 -7.60
C LYS A 160 -15.95 6.68 -6.77
N GLU A 161 -16.56 5.49 -6.89
CA GLU A 161 -17.70 5.11 -6.07
C GLU A 161 -17.33 4.94 -4.60
N CYS A 162 -16.19 4.30 -4.32
CA CYS A 162 -15.69 4.14 -2.96
C CYS A 162 -15.40 5.50 -2.30
N ASP A 163 -14.84 6.46 -3.04
CA ASP A 163 -14.65 7.84 -2.58
C ASP A 163 -15.97 8.53 -2.24
N LYS A 164 -17.01 8.35 -3.06
CA LYS A 164 -18.35 8.89 -2.77
C LYS A 164 -18.92 8.32 -1.48
N ILE A 165 -18.83 7.00 -1.28
CA ILE A 165 -19.32 6.32 -0.07
C ILE A 165 -18.54 6.80 1.15
N ARG A 166 -17.21 6.87 1.06
CA ARG A 166 -16.32 7.34 2.11
C ARG A 166 -16.68 8.78 2.53
N ARG A 167 -16.81 9.70 1.58
CA ARG A 167 -17.23 11.10 1.87
C ARG A 167 -18.59 11.16 2.57
N LYS A 168 -19.56 10.32 2.18
CA LYS A 168 -20.87 10.25 2.86
C LYS A 168 -20.74 9.75 4.31
N LYS A 169 -19.91 8.73 4.56
CA LYS A 169 -19.61 8.21 5.92
C LYS A 169 -18.98 9.28 6.81
N PHE A 170 -18.10 10.13 6.28
CA PHE A 170 -17.49 11.23 7.03
C PHE A 170 -18.48 12.36 7.34
N LYS A 171 -19.30 12.77 6.36
CA LYS A 171 -20.34 13.80 6.58
C LYS A 171 -21.39 13.38 7.61
N SER A 172 -21.68 12.08 7.75
CA SER A 172 -22.58 11.59 8.81
C SER A 172 -21.89 11.42 10.17
N LYS A 173 -20.55 11.26 10.20
CA LYS A 173 -19.75 11.09 11.42
C LYS A 173 -19.43 12.42 12.11
N SER A 174 -19.35 13.53 11.37
CA SER A 174 -19.10 14.88 11.93
C SER A 174 -20.21 15.40 12.85
N ASN A 175 -21.35 14.70 12.97
CA ASN A 175 -22.41 15.01 13.95
C ASN A 175 -22.28 14.22 15.28
N LYS A 176 -21.19 13.47 15.48
CA LYS A 176 -20.83 12.88 16.77
C LYS A 176 -19.38 13.25 17.08
N ASP A 177 -19.19 14.34 17.81
CA ASP A 177 -17.96 14.63 18.53
C ASP A 177 -17.66 13.46 19.48
N LYS A 178 -16.89 12.50 18.99
CA LYS A 178 -16.15 11.57 19.82
C LYS A 178 -14.73 12.09 19.84
N SER A 179 -14.44 12.99 20.78
CA SER A 179 -13.07 13.22 21.23
C SER A 179 -12.46 11.86 21.54
N ILE A 180 -11.46 11.45 20.76
CA ILE A 180 -10.76 10.19 20.99
C ILE A 180 -10.02 10.38 22.31
N ASN A 181 -10.55 9.79 23.38
CA ASN A 181 -9.89 9.77 24.68
C ASN A 181 -8.76 8.73 24.59
N ILE A 182 -7.59 9.16 24.10
CA ILE A 182 -6.40 8.34 24.09
C ILE A 182 -5.88 8.32 25.53
N GLN A 183 -6.23 7.26 26.26
CA GLN A 183 -5.73 7.05 27.61
C GLN A 183 -4.29 6.54 27.53
N THR A 184 -3.32 7.42 27.77
CA THR A 184 -1.91 7.02 27.86
C THR A 184 -1.67 6.27 29.18
N HIS A 185 -0.87 5.21 29.13
CA HIS A 185 -0.52 4.45 30.34
C HIS A 185 0.22 5.36 31.34
N PRO A 186 0.03 5.26 32.67
CA PRO A 186 0.66 6.15 33.65
C PRO A 186 2.19 6.18 33.63
N GLN A 187 2.81 5.15 33.07
CA GLN A 187 4.27 5.02 32.91
C GLN A 187 4.76 5.42 31.51
N ALA A 188 3.87 5.81 30.59
CA ALA A 188 4.24 6.22 29.24
C ALA A 188 4.81 7.63 29.26
N ILE A 189 6.12 7.75 29.05
CA ILE A 189 6.82 9.01 28.88
C ILE A 189 7.11 9.21 27.39
N TYR A 190 6.34 10.09 26.74
CA TYR A 190 6.58 10.46 25.34
C TYR A 190 7.48 11.69 25.29
N THR A 191 8.78 11.50 25.09
CA THR A 191 9.67 12.61 24.72
C THR A 191 9.91 12.56 23.22
N SER A 192 9.42 13.54 22.48
CA SER A 192 9.88 13.78 21.11
C SER A 192 11.35 14.20 21.16
N ARG A 193 12.26 13.25 20.91
CA ARG A 193 13.69 13.53 20.69
C ARG A 193 13.95 13.45 19.19
N LEU A 194 14.62 14.45 18.63
CA LEU A 194 15.07 14.41 17.25
C LEU A 194 16.03 13.23 17.07
N LEU A 195 15.66 12.24 16.25
CA LEU A 195 16.49 11.07 15.99
C LEU A 195 17.76 11.50 15.25
N ASN A 196 18.93 11.34 15.89
CA ASN A 196 20.22 11.58 15.24
C ASN A 196 20.67 10.31 14.50
N PHE A 197 20.50 10.31 13.17
CA PHE A 197 20.75 9.13 12.32
C PHE A 197 22.22 8.74 12.14
N LYS A 198 23.17 9.61 12.53
CA LYS A 198 24.60 9.40 12.24
C LYS A 198 25.23 8.19 12.96
N ASN A 199 24.61 7.71 14.03
CA ASN A 199 25.14 6.64 14.88
C ASN A 199 24.24 5.39 14.95
N LEU A 200 23.33 5.21 13.99
CA LEU A 200 22.50 4.00 13.97
C LEU A 200 23.34 2.79 13.55
N PRO A 201 23.29 1.66 14.30
CA PRO A 201 23.87 0.41 13.82
C PRO A 201 23.18 0.01 12.51
N LYS A 202 23.93 -0.64 11.61
CA LYS A 202 23.36 -1.17 10.37
C LYS A 202 22.18 -2.08 10.72
N PRO A 203 21.05 -2.01 10.00
CA PRO A 203 19.94 -2.92 10.23
C PRO A 203 20.44 -4.36 10.05
N VAL A 204 20.29 -5.17 11.09
CA VAL A 204 20.61 -6.60 11.06
C VAL A 204 19.30 -7.34 11.24
N ASN A 205 18.97 -8.24 10.31
CA ASN A 205 17.83 -9.13 10.48
C ASN A 205 18.11 -10.04 11.68
N SER A 206 17.13 -10.20 12.58
CA SER A 206 17.29 -11.12 13.71
C SER A 206 17.38 -12.56 13.19
N SER A 207 18.52 -13.20 13.41
CA SER A 207 18.71 -14.64 13.19
C SER A 207 18.28 -15.49 14.39
N ASP A 208 18.02 -14.87 15.54
CA ASP A 208 17.64 -15.53 16.78
C ASP A 208 16.14 -15.40 17.05
N LEU A 209 15.38 -16.35 16.53
CA LEU A 209 14.03 -16.66 17.01
C LEU A 209 14.06 -17.56 18.27
N SER A 210 15.25 -17.89 18.78
CA SER A 210 15.47 -18.82 19.89
C SER A 210 15.11 -18.25 21.27
N SER A 211 15.05 -16.92 21.44
CA SER A 211 14.87 -16.28 22.75
C SER A 211 13.41 -16.19 23.23
N PHE A 212 12.43 -16.65 22.44
CA PHE A 212 11.08 -16.90 22.95
C PHE A 212 11.02 -18.27 23.64
N GLN A 213 11.66 -18.37 24.80
CA GLN A 213 11.46 -19.47 25.74
C GLN A 213 10.03 -19.34 26.31
N PHE A 214 9.04 -19.85 25.58
CA PHE A 214 7.75 -20.15 26.17
C PHE A 214 7.94 -21.41 27.02
N ASN A 215 7.90 -21.26 28.34
CA ASN A 215 7.83 -22.40 29.25
C ASN A 215 6.62 -23.25 28.86
N SER A 216 6.87 -24.41 28.28
CA SER A 216 5.86 -25.39 27.93
C SER A 216 5.74 -26.41 29.06
N ASP A 217 5.09 -26.02 30.14
CA ASP A 217 4.56 -27.01 31.10
C ASP A 217 3.15 -27.38 30.64
N ALA A 218 3.07 -28.35 29.72
CA ALA A 218 1.87 -29.13 29.46
C ALA A 218 2.25 -30.39 28.68
N ASP A 219 2.65 -31.44 29.42
CA ASP A 219 2.63 -32.81 28.94
C ASP A 219 1.21 -33.21 28.56
N HIS A 220 0.94 -33.34 27.26
CA HIS A 220 -0.12 -34.23 26.79
C HIS A 220 0.40 -35.04 25.61
N ALA A 221 0.66 -36.32 25.92
CA ALA A 221 0.90 -37.37 24.94
C ALA A 221 -0.27 -37.44 23.95
N ILE A 222 0.04 -37.29 22.66
CA ILE A 222 -0.86 -37.68 21.58
C ILE A 222 -0.14 -38.78 20.80
N GLN A 223 -0.63 -40.01 20.98
CA GLN A 223 -0.23 -41.16 20.17
C GLN A 223 -0.65 -40.92 18.72
N SER A 224 0.31 -41.12 17.82
CA SER A 224 0.11 -41.17 16.38
C SER A 224 -0.58 -42.49 16.00
N THR A 225 -1.77 -42.41 15.42
CA THR A 225 -2.31 -43.48 14.58
C THR A 225 -2.66 -42.89 13.21
N LEU A 226 -1.70 -43.01 12.30
CA LEU A 226 -1.93 -42.96 10.86
C LEU A 226 -2.73 -44.20 10.45
N VAL A 227 -3.98 -44.01 10.01
CA VAL A 227 -4.68 -45.01 9.21
C VAL A 227 -5.11 -44.33 7.91
N ASN A 228 -4.40 -44.67 6.84
CA ASN A 228 -4.76 -44.36 5.45
C ASN A 228 -6.07 -45.07 5.08
N PRO A 229 -7.05 -44.40 4.45
CA PRO A 229 -8.24 -45.05 3.90
C PRO A 229 -8.11 -45.18 2.38
N PHE A 230 -7.46 -46.24 1.88
CA PHE A 230 -7.62 -46.68 0.50
C PHE A 230 -7.34 -48.19 0.37
N GLN A 231 -8.39 -48.99 0.25
CA GLN A 231 -8.50 -49.99 -0.82
C GLN A 231 -9.92 -50.59 -0.85
N PHE A 232 -10.52 -50.50 -2.03
CA PHE A 232 -11.74 -51.19 -2.44
C PHE A 232 -11.42 -52.65 -2.82
N ASN A 233 -12.46 -53.48 -2.65
CA ASN A 233 -12.72 -54.88 -3.05
C ASN A 233 -12.42 -55.95 -2.00
#